data_AF-A0A8H7GNI3-F1
#
_entry.id   AF-A0A8H7GNI3-F1
#
_cell.length_a   1.000
_cell.length_b   1.000
_cell.length_c   1.000
_cell.angle_alpha   90.00
_cell.angle_beta   90.00
_cell.angle_gamma   90.00
#
_symmetry.space_group_name_H-M   'P 1'
#
loop_
_entity.id
_entity.type
_entity.pdbx_description
1 polymer ?
#
loop_
_entity_poly.entity_id
_entity_poly.type
_entity_poly.pdbx_seq_one_letter_code
_entity_poly.pdbx_strand_id
1 'polypeptide(L)'
;MIFAHSEPCNPKKDEGCVAKNAALHGLVTDSLTSTSGSLESSNSCPLICFHDNGTRFGIIERYDNPRLASSEYILYGKVEADIMGAPGRGIISSFYLQSDDLDEIDIAEVFGDNEGVFQTNFFVKGDVATYGDGAYHPVTTSTTHNFHRYGVRWTEKEIEWSIDGTVVRHKAGGGLPTSPMRVILSLWVGGDETNNPGTVAWAGGLTDFSKLPFSMYAKNVFVENYSKGDYYVYGKESGVSVENETRANSFLSRLGITRPAQ
;
A
#
# COMPACT_ATOMS: atom_id res chain seq x y z
N MET A 1 5.92 -27.75 15.50
CA MET A 1 5.10 -27.79 14.28
C MET A 1 5.20 -26.41 13.65
N ILE A 2 5.87 -26.31 12.52
CA ILE A 2 5.98 -25.07 11.75
C ILE A 2 4.63 -24.93 11.04
N PHE A 3 3.83 -23.94 11.41
CA PHE A 3 2.71 -23.53 10.58
C PHE A 3 3.32 -22.92 9.33
N ALA A 4 3.38 -23.71 8.25
CA ALA A 4 3.55 -23.16 6.92
C ALA A 4 2.33 -22.28 6.67
N HIS A 5 2.48 -20.96 6.81
CA HIS A 5 1.57 -20.05 6.14
C HIS A 5 1.73 -20.35 4.66
N SER A 6 0.74 -21.02 4.06
CA SER A 6 0.64 -21.06 2.61
C SER A 6 0.68 -19.62 2.14
N GLU A 7 1.63 -19.27 1.28
CA GLU A 7 1.60 -17.94 0.65
C GLU A 7 0.20 -17.74 0.07
N PRO A 8 -0.42 -16.57 0.29
CA PRO A 8 -1.72 -16.29 -0.28
C PRO A 8 -1.63 -16.48 -1.80
N CYS A 9 -2.58 -17.24 -2.32
CA CYS A 9 -2.66 -17.62 -3.72
C CYS A 9 -2.57 -16.39 -4.63
N ASN A 10 -1.69 -16.41 -5.64
CA ASN A 10 -1.53 -15.30 -6.58
C ASN A 10 -2.50 -15.49 -7.76
N PRO A 11 -3.58 -14.68 -7.88
CA PRO A 11 -4.62 -14.90 -8.89
C PRO A 11 -4.13 -14.66 -10.33
N LYS A 12 -2.90 -14.19 -10.55
CA LYS A 12 -2.28 -14.12 -11.89
C LYS A 12 -1.50 -15.39 -12.24
N LYS A 13 -0.72 -15.92 -11.29
CA LYS A 13 0.24 -17.01 -11.55
C LYS A 13 -0.36 -18.40 -11.33
N ASP A 14 -1.18 -18.53 -10.30
CA ASP A 14 -1.62 -19.82 -9.81
C ASP A 14 -2.89 -20.27 -10.55
N GLU A 15 -2.81 -21.43 -11.24
CA GLU A 15 -3.98 -21.97 -11.95
C GLU A 15 -5.08 -22.41 -10.97
N GLY A 16 -6.32 -22.04 -11.27
CA GLY A 16 -7.47 -22.29 -10.39
C GLY A 16 -7.56 -21.35 -9.18
N CYS A 17 -6.64 -20.38 -9.07
CA CYS A 17 -6.69 -19.37 -8.04
C CYS A 17 -7.78 -18.33 -8.30
N VAL A 18 -8.67 -18.15 -7.34
CA VAL A 18 -9.68 -17.10 -7.34
C VAL A 18 -9.56 -16.34 -6.02
N ALA A 19 -9.12 -15.08 -6.10
CA ALA A 19 -9.17 -14.16 -4.99
C ALA A 19 -10.63 -13.79 -4.70
N LYS A 20 -10.96 -13.70 -3.40
CA LYS A 20 -12.21 -13.16 -2.91
C LYS A 20 -11.90 -12.18 -1.79
N ASN A 21 -11.84 -10.90 -2.14
CA ASN A 21 -11.49 -9.84 -1.20
C ASN A 21 -12.75 -9.16 -0.66
N ALA A 22 -12.81 -8.93 0.66
CA ALA A 22 -13.86 -8.10 1.25
C ALA A 22 -13.66 -6.64 0.82
N ALA A 23 -14.76 -5.98 0.45
CA ALA A 23 -14.73 -4.59 0.04
C ALA A 23 -14.83 -3.66 1.25
N LEU A 24 -14.02 -2.61 1.26
CA LEU A 24 -14.08 -1.56 2.28
C LEU A 24 -15.35 -0.74 2.04
N HIS A 25 -16.24 -0.67 3.01
CA HIS A 25 -17.53 -0.02 2.83
C HIS A 25 -17.44 1.50 3.01
N GLY A 26 -17.69 2.23 1.92
CA GLY A 26 -17.91 3.67 1.95
C GLY A 26 -16.67 4.49 2.29
N LEU A 27 -16.79 5.33 3.32
CA LEU A 27 -15.78 6.30 3.75
C LEU A 27 -15.13 5.85 5.07
N VAL A 28 -13.82 5.73 5.08
CA VAL A 28 -13.02 5.50 6.28
C VAL A 28 -12.20 6.74 6.58
N THR A 29 -12.30 7.22 7.81
CA THR A 29 -11.45 8.27 8.37
C THR A 29 -10.82 7.76 9.65
N ASP A 30 -9.49 7.70 9.70
CA ASP A 30 -8.75 7.23 10.87
C ASP A 30 -7.68 8.24 11.27
N SER A 31 -7.77 8.74 12.51
CA SER A 31 -6.78 9.69 13.06
C SER A 31 -5.44 9.02 13.38
N LEU A 32 -5.41 7.68 13.49
CA LEU A 32 -4.28 6.89 13.95
C LEU A 32 -3.79 7.24 15.35
N THR A 33 -4.67 7.72 16.24
CA THR A 33 -4.32 7.99 17.65
C THR A 33 -4.47 6.79 18.57
N SER A 34 -5.08 5.71 18.08
CA SER A 34 -5.25 4.42 18.74
C SER A 34 -5.29 3.31 17.69
N THR A 35 -5.29 2.05 18.12
CA THR A 35 -5.47 0.91 17.21
C THR A 35 -6.67 1.13 16.30
N SER A 36 -6.46 0.94 15.00
CA SER A 36 -7.47 1.12 13.96
C SER A 36 -8.39 -0.10 13.88
N GLY A 37 -9.68 0.14 13.57
CA GLY A 37 -10.62 -0.91 13.19
C GLY A 37 -10.51 -1.33 11.71
N SER A 38 -9.87 -0.50 10.87
CA SER A 38 -9.79 -0.71 9.42
C SER A 38 -8.37 -1.04 8.94
N LEU A 39 -7.33 -0.61 9.67
CA LEU A 39 -5.92 -0.82 9.36
C LEU A 39 -5.29 -1.77 10.38
N GLU A 40 -4.91 -2.96 9.93
CA GLU A 40 -4.25 -3.96 10.73
C GLU A 40 -2.77 -3.61 10.91
N SER A 41 -2.30 -3.72 12.16
CA SER A 41 -0.89 -3.51 12.50
C SER A 41 -0.10 -4.80 12.42
N SER A 42 1.05 -4.78 11.74
CA SER A 42 1.97 -5.93 11.69
C SER A 42 2.69 -6.18 13.01
N ASN A 43 2.84 -5.13 13.82
CA ASN A 43 3.63 -5.14 15.06
C ASN A 43 2.92 -4.33 16.16
N SER A 44 3.39 -4.48 17.39
CA SER A 44 3.07 -3.60 18.50
C SER A 44 4.23 -2.62 18.76
N CYS A 45 4.07 -1.75 19.76
CA CYS A 45 5.17 -0.91 20.25
C CYS A 45 6.33 -1.83 20.71
N PRO A 46 7.61 -1.53 20.42
CA PRO A 46 8.16 -0.25 19.96
C PRO A 46 8.20 -0.02 18.45
N LEU A 47 7.74 -0.95 17.62
CA LEU A 47 7.76 -0.80 16.16
C LEU A 47 6.58 0.03 15.65
N ILE A 48 5.40 -0.14 16.25
CA ILE A 48 4.21 0.66 15.96
C ILE A 48 3.61 1.14 17.28
N CYS A 49 3.70 2.43 17.55
CA CYS A 49 3.16 3.04 18.77
C CYS A 49 2.14 4.13 18.41
N PHE A 50 0.94 4.01 18.95
CA PHE A 50 -0.13 5.00 18.80
C PHE A 50 0.00 6.08 19.88
N HIS A 51 -0.18 7.34 19.50
CA HIS A 51 -0.09 8.51 20.37
C HIS A 51 -1.18 9.53 20.04
N ASP A 52 -1.38 10.52 20.90
CA ASP A 52 -2.43 11.56 20.72
C ASP A 52 -2.30 12.37 19.41
N ASN A 53 -1.13 12.37 18.77
CA ASN A 53 -0.87 13.08 17.51
C ASN A 53 -0.55 12.13 16.34
N GLY A 54 -1.05 10.89 16.39
CA GLY A 54 -0.90 9.89 15.34
C GLY A 54 -0.03 8.70 15.73
N THR A 55 0.34 7.91 14.73
CA THR A 55 1.15 6.71 14.90
C THR A 55 2.60 6.97 14.56
N ARG A 56 3.50 6.44 15.39
CA ARG A 56 4.92 6.34 15.08
C ARG A 56 5.26 4.92 14.63
N PHE A 57 5.94 4.82 13.49
CA PHE A 57 6.60 3.62 12.99
C PHE A 57 8.09 3.70 13.37
N GLY A 58 8.68 2.60 13.79
CA GLY A 58 10.07 2.53 14.21
C GLY A 58 10.85 1.40 13.57
N ILE A 59 12.05 1.72 13.09
CA ILE A 59 13.10 0.73 12.83
C ILE A 59 14.05 0.82 14.03
N ILE A 60 14.00 -0.19 14.90
CA ILE A 60 14.80 -0.31 16.12
C ILE A 60 15.98 -1.24 15.88
N GLU A 61 15.78 -2.26 15.06
CA GLU A 61 16.80 -3.21 14.60
C GLU A 61 16.82 -3.30 13.08
N ARG A 62 17.92 -3.82 12.54
CA ARG A 62 18.24 -3.83 11.10
C ARG A 62 17.13 -4.39 10.18
N TYR A 63 16.40 -5.39 10.64
CA TYR A 63 15.39 -6.08 9.83
C TYR A 63 13.94 -5.67 10.14
N ASP A 64 13.75 -4.59 10.91
CA ASP A 64 12.42 -4.08 11.18
C ASP A 64 11.78 -3.53 9.90
N ASN A 65 10.52 -3.92 9.69
CA ASN A 65 9.67 -3.44 8.59
C ASN A 65 8.21 -3.30 9.08
N PRO A 66 7.93 -2.37 10.00
CA PRO A 66 6.57 -2.15 10.48
C PRO A 66 5.66 -1.63 9.37
N ARG A 67 4.42 -2.16 9.34
CA ARG A 67 3.36 -1.70 8.44
C ARG A 67 1.99 -1.64 9.11
N LEU A 68 1.16 -0.72 8.63
CA LEU A 68 -0.29 -0.72 8.78
C LEU A 68 -0.90 -1.04 7.41
N ALA A 69 -1.84 -1.98 7.33
CA ALA A 69 -2.48 -2.36 6.07
C ALA A 69 -3.99 -2.51 6.25
N SER A 70 -4.81 -2.02 5.33
CA SER A 70 -6.27 -2.14 5.45
C SER A 70 -6.69 -3.60 5.42
N SER A 71 -7.58 -4.05 6.30
CA SER A 71 -8.08 -5.44 6.27
C SER A 71 -8.93 -5.72 5.02
N GLU A 72 -9.63 -4.69 4.57
CA GLU A 72 -10.50 -4.68 3.40
C GLU A 72 -9.85 -3.97 2.21
N TYR A 73 -10.39 -4.20 1.01
CA TYR A 73 -9.85 -3.72 -0.25
C TYR A 73 -10.72 -2.60 -0.82
N ILE A 74 -10.12 -1.74 -1.64
CA ILE A 74 -10.86 -0.79 -2.48
C ILE A 74 -10.66 -1.15 -3.95
N LEU A 75 -11.66 -0.86 -4.77
CA LEU A 75 -11.51 -0.91 -6.22
C LEU A 75 -11.87 0.47 -6.76
N TYR A 76 -10.83 1.20 -7.15
CA TYR A 76 -10.90 2.63 -7.40
C TYR A 76 -11.28 3.42 -6.15
N GLY A 77 -10.98 4.72 -6.14
CA GLY A 77 -11.27 5.54 -4.97
C GLY A 77 -10.40 6.77 -4.83
N LYS A 78 -10.48 7.34 -3.63
CA LYS A 78 -9.59 8.38 -3.17
C LYS A 78 -8.95 7.97 -1.85
N VAL A 79 -7.63 8.06 -1.76
CA VAL A 79 -6.87 7.68 -0.56
C VAL A 79 -5.89 8.79 -0.22
N GLU A 80 -5.84 9.20 1.04
CA GLU A 80 -4.94 10.25 1.52
C GLU A 80 -4.45 9.94 2.94
N ALA A 81 -3.24 10.39 3.28
CA ALA A 81 -2.70 10.31 4.63
C ALA A 81 -1.71 11.46 4.89
N ASP A 82 -1.65 11.93 6.13
CA ASP A 82 -0.63 12.90 6.55
C ASP A 82 0.59 12.11 7.04
N ILE A 83 1.75 12.32 6.39
CA ILE A 83 2.98 11.57 6.67
C ILE A 83 4.13 12.54 6.89
N MET A 84 4.94 12.23 7.90
CA MET A 84 6.28 12.79 8.09
C MET A 84 7.26 11.63 8.03
N GLY A 85 8.08 11.60 6.98
CA GLY A 85 9.00 10.50 6.70
C GLY A 85 10.12 10.36 7.73
N ALA A 86 10.72 9.18 7.79
CA ALA A 86 11.88 8.94 8.64
C ALA A 86 13.16 9.50 8.01
N PRO A 87 13.96 10.31 8.73
CA PRO A 87 15.29 10.68 8.25
C PRO A 87 16.26 9.50 8.36
N GLY A 88 17.23 9.44 7.44
CA GLY A 88 18.26 8.40 7.40
C GLY A 88 18.52 7.89 5.98
N ARG A 89 19.79 7.85 5.56
CA ARG A 89 20.17 7.26 4.27
C ARG A 89 19.74 5.80 4.21
N GLY A 90 19.13 5.40 3.09
CA GLY A 90 18.64 4.04 2.89
C GLY A 90 17.32 3.73 3.59
N ILE A 91 16.71 4.69 4.30
CA ILE A 91 15.42 4.52 4.97
C ILE A 91 14.31 5.07 4.09
N ILE A 92 13.27 4.26 3.90
CA ILE A 92 12.14 4.59 3.04
C ILE A 92 10.85 4.56 3.85
N SER A 93 10.08 5.64 3.78
CA SER A 93 8.71 5.71 4.29
C SER A 93 7.75 5.62 3.11
N SER A 94 6.93 4.58 3.08
CA SER A 94 6.07 4.25 1.93
C SER A 94 4.60 4.38 2.27
N PHE A 95 3.84 4.90 1.31
CA PHE A 95 2.39 4.91 1.30
C PHE A 95 1.91 4.47 -0.07
N TYR A 96 1.20 3.35 -0.12
CA TYR A 96 0.91 2.69 -1.38
C TYR A 96 -0.36 1.84 -1.32
N LEU A 97 -0.85 1.48 -2.50
CA LEU A 97 -1.94 0.53 -2.69
C LEU A 97 -1.37 -0.72 -3.35
N GLN A 98 -1.78 -1.92 -2.92
CA GLN A 98 -1.35 -3.17 -3.55
C GLN A 98 -2.46 -4.24 -3.58
N SER A 99 -2.59 -4.93 -4.71
CA SER A 99 -3.51 -6.06 -4.89
C SER A 99 -2.82 -7.42 -4.69
N ASP A 100 -3.61 -8.49 -4.66
CA ASP A 100 -3.08 -9.86 -4.55
C ASP A 100 -2.40 -10.34 -5.84
N ASP A 101 -2.70 -9.73 -7.00
CA ASP A 101 -1.99 -9.96 -8.27
C ASP A 101 -0.87 -8.96 -8.56
N LEU A 102 -0.47 -8.16 -7.57
CA LEU A 102 0.65 -7.21 -7.64
C LEU A 102 0.42 -6.01 -8.58
N ASP A 103 -0.84 -5.67 -8.85
CA ASP A 103 -1.15 -4.29 -9.21
C ASP A 103 -0.82 -3.39 -8.01
N GLU A 104 -0.10 -2.30 -8.26
CA GLU A 104 0.44 -1.43 -7.21
C GLU A 104 0.37 0.03 -7.63
N ILE A 105 0.06 0.90 -6.68
CA ILE A 105 0.15 2.35 -6.84
C ILE A 105 0.92 2.91 -5.64
N ASP A 106 2.16 3.32 -5.88
CA ASP A 106 2.99 3.99 -4.89
C ASP A 106 2.59 5.46 -4.84
N ILE A 107 1.84 5.80 -3.78
CA ILE A 107 1.32 7.15 -3.57
C ILE A 107 2.47 8.07 -3.15
N ALA A 108 3.33 7.59 -2.25
CA ALA A 108 4.53 8.30 -1.84
C ALA A 108 5.61 7.35 -1.32
N GLU A 109 6.77 7.37 -1.99
CA GLU A 109 8.04 6.88 -1.46
C GLU A 109 8.88 8.09 -1.00
N VAL A 110 9.06 8.23 0.32
CA VAL A 110 9.83 9.32 0.92
C VAL A 110 11.22 8.82 1.31
N PHE A 111 12.24 9.52 0.83
CA PHE A 111 13.65 9.16 1.01
C PHE A 111 14.24 9.86 2.24
N GLY A 112 14.78 9.08 3.18
CA GLY A 112 15.27 9.63 4.44
C GLY A 112 16.53 10.50 4.32
N ASP A 113 17.27 10.46 3.22
CA ASP A 113 18.42 11.33 2.94
C ASP A 113 18.15 12.42 1.89
N ASN A 114 16.94 12.49 1.35
CA ASN A 114 16.54 13.50 0.38
C ASN A 114 15.18 14.09 0.73
N GLU A 115 15.20 15.02 1.68
CA GLU A 115 13.99 15.64 2.24
C GLU A 115 13.26 16.60 1.29
N GLY A 116 13.84 16.93 0.14
CA GLY A 116 13.28 17.86 -0.84
C GLY A 116 12.47 17.18 -1.95
N VAL A 117 12.26 15.86 -1.88
CA VAL A 117 11.61 15.08 -2.94
C VAL A 117 10.84 13.90 -2.37
N PHE A 118 9.84 13.44 -3.11
CA PHE A 118 9.28 12.10 -2.97
C PHE A 118 9.06 11.49 -4.35
N GLN A 119 8.91 10.17 -4.41
CA GLN A 119 8.61 9.48 -5.66
C GLN A 119 7.18 8.93 -5.66
N THR A 120 6.57 8.93 -6.84
CA THR A 120 5.33 8.22 -7.17
C THR A 120 5.64 7.15 -8.19
N ASN A 121 4.89 6.05 -8.18
CA ASN A 121 5.02 5.01 -9.17
C ASN A 121 3.72 4.18 -9.27
N PHE A 122 3.67 3.26 -10.22
CA PHE A 122 2.67 2.21 -10.26
C PHE A 122 3.23 1.00 -11.00
N PHE A 123 2.73 -0.18 -10.64
CA PHE A 123 3.06 -1.43 -11.32
C PHE A 123 1.79 -2.14 -11.74
N VAL A 124 1.82 -2.75 -12.92
CA VAL A 124 0.71 -3.55 -13.42
C VAL A 124 1.09 -5.01 -13.29
N LYS A 125 0.35 -5.73 -12.43
CA LYS A 125 0.50 -7.16 -12.21
C LYS A 125 1.93 -7.59 -11.86
N GLY A 126 2.66 -6.78 -11.09
CA GLY A 126 4.04 -7.02 -10.68
C GLY A 126 5.06 -6.98 -11.81
N ASP A 127 4.72 -6.38 -12.95
CA ASP A 127 5.66 -6.19 -14.04
C ASP A 127 6.65 -5.07 -13.69
N VAL A 128 7.87 -5.48 -13.34
CA VAL A 128 8.99 -4.58 -13.03
C VAL A 128 9.85 -4.30 -14.26
N ALA A 129 9.54 -4.83 -15.45
CA ALA A 129 10.30 -4.52 -16.66
C ALA A 129 10.17 -3.03 -17.04
N THR A 130 9.12 -2.37 -16.57
CA THR A 130 8.82 -0.95 -16.80
C THR A 130 9.19 -0.06 -15.61
N TYR A 131 10.30 -0.31 -14.90
CA TYR A 131 10.88 0.60 -13.87
C TYR A 131 10.90 2.10 -14.26
N GLY A 132 10.71 2.43 -15.55
CA GLY A 132 10.62 3.78 -16.10
C GLY A 132 9.32 4.56 -15.84
N ASP A 133 8.31 4.01 -15.15
CA ASP A 133 7.10 4.79 -14.78
C ASP A 133 7.25 5.56 -13.44
N GLY A 134 8.38 5.44 -12.73
CA GLY A 134 8.64 6.25 -11.54
C GLY A 134 8.80 7.74 -11.86
N ALA A 135 8.17 8.61 -11.06
CA ALA A 135 8.33 10.07 -11.19
C ALA A 135 8.64 10.73 -9.84
N TYR A 136 9.62 11.62 -9.83
CA TYR A 136 10.08 12.35 -8.65
C TYR A 136 9.47 13.75 -8.63
N HIS A 137 9.01 14.18 -7.45
CA HIS A 137 8.31 15.43 -7.27
C HIS A 137 9.01 16.28 -6.20
N PRO A 138 9.46 17.51 -6.54
CA PRO A 138 10.09 18.38 -5.57
C PRO A 138 9.07 18.88 -4.53
N VAL A 139 9.52 19.02 -3.29
CA VAL A 139 8.73 19.53 -2.16
C VAL A 139 9.46 20.76 -1.58
N THR A 140 8.71 21.81 -1.26
CA THR A 140 9.27 23.08 -0.78
C THR A 140 9.64 23.07 0.71
N THR A 141 9.08 22.13 1.47
CA THR A 141 9.40 21.90 2.89
C THR A 141 9.85 20.47 3.08
N SER A 142 10.68 20.24 4.10
CA SER A 142 11.28 18.93 4.36
C SER A 142 10.21 17.86 4.58
N THR A 143 10.28 16.77 3.81
CA THR A 143 9.41 15.59 3.91
C THR A 143 9.69 14.72 5.14
N THR A 144 10.81 14.95 5.84
CA THR A 144 11.22 14.20 7.04
C THR A 144 11.09 15.02 8.33
N HIS A 145 10.83 16.31 8.22
CA HIS A 145 10.63 17.22 9.36
C HIS A 145 9.26 17.91 9.39
N ASN A 146 8.43 17.74 8.34
CA ASN A 146 7.07 18.27 8.28
C ASN A 146 6.10 17.19 7.84
N PHE A 147 4.86 17.30 8.31
CA PHE A 147 3.77 16.51 7.76
C PHE A 147 3.36 17.07 6.40
N HIS A 148 3.22 16.17 5.43
CA HIS A 148 2.63 16.43 4.14
C HIS A 148 1.44 15.49 3.93
N ARG A 149 0.38 16.00 3.30
CA ARG A 149 -0.78 15.19 2.96
C ARG A 149 -0.60 14.61 1.57
N TYR A 150 -0.18 13.35 1.51
CA TYR A 150 -0.04 12.62 0.26
C TYR A 150 -1.37 11.97 -0.12
N GLY A 151 -1.68 11.93 -1.41
CA GLY A 151 -2.96 11.38 -1.84
C GLY A 151 -2.96 10.88 -3.27
N VAL A 152 -3.89 9.96 -3.53
CA VAL A 152 -4.21 9.47 -4.87
C VAL A 152 -5.71 9.47 -5.12
N ARG A 153 -6.11 9.89 -6.32
CA ARG A 153 -7.42 9.56 -6.90
C ARG A 153 -7.20 8.55 -8.02
N TRP A 154 -7.78 7.37 -7.87
CA TRP A 154 -7.63 6.27 -8.81
C TRP A 154 -9.00 5.88 -9.37
N THR A 155 -9.08 5.77 -10.68
CA THR A 155 -10.25 5.29 -11.41
C THR A 155 -9.81 4.32 -12.50
N GLU A 156 -10.76 3.65 -13.14
CA GLU A 156 -10.48 2.78 -14.30
C GLU A 156 -9.73 3.48 -15.43
N LYS A 157 -9.86 4.81 -15.54
CA LYS A 157 -9.35 5.58 -16.69
C LYS A 157 -8.08 6.37 -16.38
N GLU A 158 -7.81 6.63 -15.10
CA GLU A 158 -6.76 7.55 -14.70
C GLU A 158 -6.35 7.40 -13.22
N ILE A 159 -5.12 7.82 -12.95
CA ILE A 159 -4.56 8.00 -11.61
C ILE A 159 -4.04 9.44 -11.49
N GLU A 160 -4.42 10.13 -10.43
CA GLU A 160 -3.91 11.44 -10.04
C GLU A 160 -3.24 11.36 -8.67
N TRP A 161 -1.97 11.73 -8.59
CA TRP A 161 -1.25 11.87 -7.33
C TRP A 161 -1.21 13.32 -6.90
N SER A 162 -1.31 13.54 -5.59
CA SER A 162 -1.34 14.85 -4.99
C SER A 162 -0.51 14.92 -3.72
N ILE A 163 -0.01 16.11 -3.43
CA ILE A 163 0.61 16.49 -2.16
C ILE A 163 -0.02 17.81 -1.69
N ASP A 164 -0.43 17.88 -0.43
CA ASP A 164 -1.04 19.05 0.20
C ASP A 164 -2.21 19.64 -0.62
N GLY A 165 -3.03 18.75 -1.19
CA GLY A 165 -4.19 19.10 -2.00
C GLY A 165 -3.87 19.56 -3.44
N THR A 166 -2.60 19.57 -3.85
CA THR A 166 -2.17 19.93 -5.21
C THR A 166 -1.82 18.67 -6.00
N VAL A 167 -2.43 18.50 -7.18
CA VAL A 167 -2.08 17.40 -8.10
C VAL A 167 -0.68 17.64 -8.69
N VAL A 168 0.22 16.68 -8.52
CA VAL A 168 1.61 16.73 -9.04
C VAL A 168 1.85 15.76 -10.18
N ARG A 169 0.98 14.75 -10.34
CA ARG A 169 1.07 13.77 -11.41
C ARG A 169 -0.31 13.33 -11.85
N HIS A 170 -0.50 13.19 -13.15
CA HIS A 170 -1.69 12.61 -13.76
C HIS A 170 -1.27 11.60 -14.84
N LYS A 171 -1.87 10.42 -14.80
CA LYS A 171 -1.68 9.36 -15.81
C LYS A 171 -3.07 8.87 -16.22
N ALA A 172 -3.34 8.88 -17.52
CA ALA A 172 -4.60 8.41 -18.09
C ALA A 172 -4.36 7.44 -19.26
N GLY A 173 -5.37 6.62 -19.56
CA GLY A 173 -5.35 5.67 -20.68
C GLY A 173 -5.26 4.21 -20.24
N GLY A 174 -4.85 3.34 -21.17
CA GLY A 174 -4.70 1.90 -20.90
C GLY A 174 -3.40 1.56 -20.16
N GLY A 175 -3.34 0.34 -19.61
CA GLY A 175 -2.17 -0.14 -18.86
C GLY A 175 -2.09 0.44 -17.45
N LEU A 176 -3.24 0.71 -16.83
CA LEU A 176 -3.32 1.09 -15.42
C LEU A 176 -3.66 -0.14 -14.56
N PRO A 177 -3.32 -0.10 -13.27
CA PRO A 177 -3.82 -1.04 -12.29
C PRO A 177 -5.35 -1.09 -12.27
N THR A 178 -5.89 -2.31 -12.24
CA THR A 178 -7.34 -2.58 -12.33
C THR A 178 -7.83 -3.60 -11.29
N SER A 179 -6.94 -4.18 -10.48
CA SER A 179 -7.33 -5.09 -9.40
C SER A 179 -7.59 -4.35 -8.09
N PRO A 180 -8.49 -4.86 -7.23
CA PRO A 180 -8.73 -4.31 -5.91
C PRO A 180 -7.46 -4.31 -5.07
N MET A 181 -7.26 -3.26 -4.27
CA MET A 181 -6.03 -3.07 -3.50
C MET A 181 -6.29 -2.78 -2.03
N ARG A 182 -5.37 -3.21 -1.17
CA ARG A 182 -5.26 -2.75 0.22
C ARG A 182 -4.54 -1.41 0.27
N VAL A 183 -4.86 -0.60 1.26
CA VAL A 183 -4.13 0.64 1.60
C VAL A 183 -3.03 0.29 2.60
N ILE A 184 -1.78 0.68 2.32
CA ILE A 184 -0.62 0.28 3.13
C ILE A 184 0.27 1.48 3.44
N LEU A 185 0.63 1.61 4.71
CA LEU A 185 1.68 2.49 5.22
C LEU A 185 2.81 1.62 5.78
N SER A 186 4.06 1.86 5.40
CA SER A 186 5.19 1.11 5.92
C SER A 186 6.45 1.97 6.07
N LEU A 187 7.36 1.49 6.92
CA LEU A 187 8.70 2.03 7.10
C LEU A 187 9.70 0.89 6.98
N TRP A 188 10.69 1.02 6.10
CA TRP A 188 11.60 -0.09 5.80
C TRP A 188 12.99 0.37 5.38
N VAL A 189 13.93 -0.59 5.39
CA VAL A 189 15.35 -0.37 5.07
C VAL A 189 15.62 -0.74 3.61
N GLY A 190 15.45 0.21 2.69
CA GLY A 190 15.81 0.03 1.27
C GLY A 190 17.31 -0.10 1.05
N GLY A 191 18.12 0.59 1.86
CA GLY A 191 19.58 0.59 1.84
C GLY A 191 20.27 -0.58 2.54
N ASP A 192 19.56 -1.66 2.88
CA ASP A 192 20.20 -2.85 3.44
C ASP A 192 21.10 -3.52 2.39
N GLU A 193 22.32 -3.90 2.77
CA GLU A 193 23.29 -4.53 1.86
C GLU A 193 22.81 -5.86 1.26
N THR A 194 21.80 -6.51 1.86
CA THR A 194 21.21 -7.75 1.35
C THR A 194 20.16 -7.51 0.27
N ASN A 195 19.69 -6.27 0.09
CA ASN A 195 18.74 -5.92 -0.96
C ASN A 195 19.42 -5.93 -2.34
N ASN A 196 18.60 -5.92 -3.40
CA ASN A 196 19.12 -5.75 -4.76
C ASN A 196 19.95 -4.45 -4.84
N PRO A 197 21.16 -4.46 -5.47
CA PRO A 197 21.98 -3.25 -5.58
C PRO A 197 21.26 -2.05 -6.20
N GLY A 198 20.31 -2.27 -7.11
CA GLY A 198 19.46 -1.21 -7.67
C GLY A 198 18.53 -0.58 -6.64
N THR A 199 17.93 -1.38 -5.76
CA THR A 199 17.11 -0.90 -4.62
C THR A 199 17.97 -0.11 -3.63
N VAL A 200 19.17 -0.60 -3.30
CA VAL A 200 20.09 0.11 -2.41
C VAL A 200 20.48 1.46 -3.00
N ALA A 201 20.82 1.51 -4.28
CA ALA A 201 21.16 2.76 -4.97
C ALA A 201 19.97 3.72 -5.06
N TRP A 202 18.77 3.21 -5.37
CA TRP A 202 17.53 3.97 -5.40
C TRP A 202 17.19 4.58 -4.02
N ALA A 203 17.43 3.86 -2.94
CA ALA A 203 17.19 4.32 -1.58
C ALA A 203 18.22 5.34 -1.05
N GLY A 204 19.16 5.80 -1.88
CA GLY A 204 20.22 6.75 -1.50
C GLY A 204 21.52 6.09 -1.02
N GLY A 205 21.60 4.77 -0.99
CA GLY A 205 22.78 3.99 -0.63
C GLY A 205 22.65 3.23 0.70
N LEU A 206 23.78 2.72 1.20
CA LEU A 206 23.81 1.84 2.36
C LEU A 206 23.36 2.53 3.66
N THR A 207 22.45 1.90 4.38
CA THR A 207 21.96 2.35 5.68
C THR A 207 23.06 2.33 6.74
N ASP A 208 23.13 3.39 7.55
CA ASP A 208 24.03 3.45 8.71
C ASP A 208 23.27 3.04 9.98
N PHE A 209 23.33 1.76 10.32
CA PHE A 209 22.63 1.22 11.49
C PHE A 209 23.17 1.73 12.83
N SER A 210 24.31 2.43 12.88
CA SER A 210 24.76 3.10 14.10
C SER A 210 23.87 4.29 14.49
N LYS A 211 22.99 4.74 13.58
CA LYS A 211 22.03 5.83 13.78
C LYS A 211 20.62 5.37 14.16
N LEU A 212 20.43 4.08 14.41
CA LEU A 212 19.17 3.59 14.96
C LEU A 212 18.82 4.31 16.28
N PRO A 213 17.53 4.55 16.58
CA PRO A 213 16.36 4.17 15.77
C PRO A 213 16.01 5.19 14.68
N PHE A 214 15.34 4.72 13.62
CA PHE A 214 14.68 5.58 12.62
C PHE A 214 13.18 5.62 12.88
N SER A 215 12.51 6.75 12.62
CA SER A 215 11.07 6.87 12.89
C SER A 215 10.33 7.72 11.88
N MET A 216 9.25 7.15 11.34
CA MET A 216 8.24 7.80 10.51
C MET A 216 6.99 8.05 11.37
N TYR A 217 6.23 9.08 11.03
CA TYR A 217 4.96 9.39 11.68
C TYR A 217 3.85 9.49 10.64
N ALA A 218 2.67 8.96 10.96
CA ALA A 218 1.49 9.05 10.10
C ALA A 218 0.23 9.36 10.92
N LYS A 219 -0.71 10.10 10.32
CA LYS A 219 -2.02 10.41 10.89
C LYS A 219 -3.05 10.71 9.81
N ASN A 220 -4.32 10.82 10.21
CA ASN A 220 -5.41 11.29 9.36
C ASN A 220 -5.52 10.54 8.02
N VAL A 221 -5.59 9.22 8.08
CA VAL A 221 -5.89 8.38 6.92
C VAL A 221 -7.33 8.61 6.49
N PHE A 222 -7.51 8.84 5.20
CA PHE A 222 -8.81 8.97 4.54
C PHE A 222 -8.86 7.98 3.39
N VAL A 223 -9.94 7.19 3.32
CA VAL A 223 -10.19 6.25 2.24
C VAL A 223 -11.65 6.40 1.81
N GLU A 224 -11.87 6.66 0.53
CA GLU A 224 -13.18 6.64 -0.10
C GLU A 224 -13.17 5.56 -1.19
N ASN A 225 -13.93 4.48 -0.98
CA ASN A 225 -14.09 3.43 -1.97
C ASN A 225 -15.18 3.83 -2.98
N TYR A 226 -14.85 3.81 -4.28
CA TYR A 226 -15.84 4.14 -5.33
C TYR A 226 -16.71 2.95 -5.73
N SER A 227 -16.29 1.72 -5.40
CA SER A 227 -17.10 0.54 -5.62
C SER A 227 -18.17 0.36 -4.53
N LYS A 228 -19.27 -0.33 -4.88
CA LYS A 228 -20.45 -0.53 -4.02
C LYS A 228 -20.74 -2.00 -3.70
N GLY A 229 -19.82 -2.91 -4.03
CA GLY A 229 -19.96 -4.32 -3.71
C GLY A 229 -19.53 -4.65 -2.29
N ASP A 230 -19.83 -5.87 -1.87
CA ASP A 230 -19.39 -6.45 -0.60
C ASP A 230 -18.10 -7.29 -0.79
N TYR A 231 -17.91 -7.81 -2.01
CA TYR A 231 -16.72 -8.58 -2.37
C TYR A 231 -16.22 -8.26 -3.77
N TYR A 232 -14.91 -8.45 -3.95
CA TYR A 232 -14.27 -8.52 -5.26
C TYR A 232 -13.82 -9.95 -5.54
N VAL A 233 -14.15 -10.47 -6.71
CA VAL A 233 -13.79 -11.83 -7.13
C VAL A 233 -13.04 -11.77 -8.46
N TYR A 234 -11.82 -12.29 -8.50
CA TYR A 234 -10.99 -12.34 -9.71
C TYR A 234 -9.96 -13.46 -9.65
N GLY A 235 -9.55 -13.94 -10.81
CA GLY A 235 -8.57 -14.99 -11.03
C GLY A 235 -7.89 -14.85 -12.39
N LYS A 236 -7.07 -15.84 -12.75
CA LYS A 236 -6.22 -15.80 -13.95
C LYS A 236 -7.09 -15.61 -15.21
N GLU A 237 -6.78 -14.58 -15.99
CA GLU A 237 -7.49 -14.20 -17.23
C GLU A 237 -8.95 -13.74 -17.08
N SER A 238 -9.42 -13.50 -15.85
CA SER A 238 -10.75 -12.94 -15.59
C SER A 238 -10.69 -11.46 -15.21
N GLY A 239 -11.68 -10.69 -15.67
CA GLY A 239 -11.90 -9.34 -15.16
C GLY A 239 -12.42 -9.38 -13.72
N VAL A 240 -12.30 -8.26 -13.00
CA VAL A 240 -12.79 -8.14 -11.62
C VAL A 240 -14.32 -8.15 -11.59
N SER A 241 -14.89 -9.10 -10.87
CA SER A 241 -16.32 -9.15 -10.55
C SER A 241 -16.57 -8.42 -9.22
N VAL A 242 -17.53 -7.50 -9.20
CA VAL A 242 -18.01 -6.83 -7.98
C VAL A 242 -19.30 -7.52 -7.56
N GLU A 243 -19.28 -8.17 -6.40
CA GLU A 243 -20.39 -8.99 -5.91
C GLU A 243 -21.02 -8.41 -4.64
N ASN A 244 -22.34 -8.60 -4.49
CA ASN A 244 -23.05 -8.35 -3.24
C ASN A 244 -23.31 -9.68 -2.53
N GLU A 245 -23.41 -9.67 -1.21
CA GLU A 245 -23.59 -10.81 -0.32
C GLU A 245 -24.86 -11.62 -0.66
N THR A 246 -25.89 -10.96 -1.21
CA THR A 246 -27.12 -11.59 -1.72
C THR A 246 -26.96 -12.31 -3.07
N ARG A 247 -25.84 -12.16 -3.79
CA ARG A 247 -25.54 -12.83 -5.07
C ARG A 247 -24.39 -13.84 -5.04
N ALA A 248 -23.60 -13.88 -3.96
CA ALA A 248 -22.48 -14.81 -3.81
C ALA A 248 -22.88 -16.32 -3.89
N ASN A 249 -24.16 -16.64 -3.61
CA ASN A 249 -24.68 -18.01 -3.77
C ASN A 249 -24.95 -18.42 -5.23
N SER A 250 -24.94 -17.49 -6.20
CA SER A 250 -25.30 -17.78 -7.60
C SER A 250 -24.10 -17.96 -8.54
N PHE A 251 -22.91 -17.52 -8.13
CA PHE A 251 -21.68 -17.69 -8.92
C PHE A 251 -21.02 -19.06 -8.65
N LEU A 252 -21.01 -19.49 -7.39
CA LEU A 252 -20.53 -20.83 -7.00
C LEU A 252 -21.36 -21.97 -7.62
N SER A 253 -22.66 -21.78 -7.81
CA SER A 253 -23.53 -22.76 -8.47
C SER A 253 -23.26 -22.90 -9.98
N ARG A 254 -22.63 -21.90 -10.62
CA ARG A 254 -22.26 -21.95 -12.05
C ARG A 254 -20.93 -22.62 -12.29
N LEU A 255 -20.07 -22.73 -11.27
CA LEU A 255 -18.76 -23.40 -11.34
C LEU A 255 -18.81 -24.88 -10.93
N GLY A 256 -19.98 -25.43 -10.59
CA GLY A 256 -20.15 -26.86 -10.30
C GLY A 256 -19.47 -27.34 -9.00
N ILE A 257 -19.06 -26.43 -8.12
CA ILE A 257 -18.42 -26.78 -6.84
C ILE A 257 -19.50 -26.86 -5.76
N THR A 258 -19.94 -28.07 -5.44
CA THR A 258 -20.75 -28.34 -4.25
C THR A 258 -19.89 -28.23 -3.00
N ARG A 259 -20.33 -27.44 -2.00
CA ARG A 259 -19.69 -27.37 -0.68
C ARG A 259 -19.61 -28.77 -0.04
N PRO A 260 -18.55 -29.11 0.71
CA PRO A 260 -18.61 -30.21 1.66
C PRO A 260 -19.58 -29.83 2.78
N ALA A 261 -20.37 -30.81 3.24
CA ALA A 261 -21.29 -30.64 4.37
C ALA A 261 -20.51 -30.31 5.66
N GLN A 262 -21.19 -29.55 6.54
CA GLN A 262 -20.72 -29.12 7.87
C GLN A 262 -20.12 -30.24 8.71
#